data_AF-A0A0F9CPW4-F1
#
_entry.id   AF-A0A0F9CPW4-F1
#
_cell.length_a   1.000
_cell.length_b   1.000
_cell.length_c   1.000
_cell.angle_alpha   90.00
_cell.angle_beta   90.00
_cell.angle_gamma   90.00
#
_symmetry.space_group_name_H-M   'P 1'
#
loop_
_entity.id
_entity.type
_entity.pdbx_description
1 polymer ?
#
loop_
_entity_poly.entity_id
_entity_poly.type
_entity_poly.pdbx_seq_one_letter_code
_entity_poly.pdbx_strand_id
1 'polypeptide(L)' 'MVNTLTDACCAIKNAENARKNEVVISPASKNTQQILRIFQRHAYIGEFERYDDGRQGKFKIALLGRINECAGLMR' A
#
# COMPACT_ATOMS: atom_id res chain seq x y z
N MET A 1 17.95 7.08 4.28
CA MET A 1 17.28 6.01 5.04
C MET A 1 15.93 5.78 4.36
N VAL A 2 15.73 4.63 3.75
CA VAL A 2 14.53 4.32 2.94
C VAL A 2 13.50 3.74 3.88
N ASN A 3 12.39 4.44 4.10
CA ASN A 3 11.35 4.03 5.04
C ASN A 3 10.25 3.30 4.30
N THR A 4 10.33 1.98 4.28
CA THR A 4 9.41 1.07 3.57
C THR A 4 7.93 1.40 3.77
N LEU A 5 7.55 1.89 4.95
CA LEU A 5 6.16 2.22 5.30
C LEU A 5 5.74 3.59 4.77
N THR A 6 6.61 4.59 4.90
CA THR A 6 6.38 5.93 4.34
C THR A 6 6.30 5.87 2.82
N ASP A 7 7.18 5.10 2.19
CA ASP A 7 7.21 4.91 0.74
C ASP A 7 5.94 4.19 0.25
N ALA A 8 5.46 3.19 1.00
CA ALA A 8 4.20 2.50 0.72
C ALA A 8 3.00 3.46 0.77
N CYS A 9 2.87 4.27 1.83
CA CYS A 9 1.81 5.25 1.96
C CYS A 9 1.84 6.30 0.84
N CYS A 10 3.03 6.81 0.50
CA CYS A 10 3.21 7.72 -0.63
C CYS A 10 2.80 7.08 -1.96
N ALA A 11 3.18 5.83 -2.22
CA ALA A 11 2.82 5.12 -3.44
C ALA A 11 1.30 4.96 -3.58
N ILE A 12 0.59 4.62 -2.49
CA ILE A 12 -0.87 4.52 -2.47
C ILE A 12 -1.49 5.89 -2.77
N LYS A 13 -1.09 6.95 -2.05
CA LYS A 13 -1.59 8.31 -2.26
C LYS A 13 -1.40 8.77 -3.72
N ASN A 14 -0.22 8.54 -4.27
CA ASN A 14 0.10 8.95 -5.63
C ASN A 14 -0.70 8.16 -6.68
N ALA A 15 -0.90 6.86 -6.46
CA ALA A 15 -1.68 6.01 -7.36
C ALA A 15 -3.18 6.35 -7.32
N GLU A 16 -3.73 6.64 -6.14
CA GLU A 16 -5.10 7.12 -5.96
C GLU A 16 -5.30 8.50 -6.61
N ASN A 17 -4.39 9.45 -6.39
CA ASN A 17 -4.41 10.75 -7.05
C ASN A 17 -4.32 10.64 -8.59
N ALA A 18 -3.55 9.67 -9.08
CA ALA A 18 -3.45 9.35 -10.50
C ALA A 18 -4.65 8.56 -11.05
N ARG A 19 -5.68 8.28 -10.22
CA ARG A 19 -6.86 7.47 -10.55
C ARG A 19 -6.53 6.10 -11.13
N LYS A 20 -5.49 5.46 -10.61
CA LYS A 20 -5.15 4.08 -10.96
C LYS A 20 -6.10 3.12 -10.23
N ASN A 21 -6.41 2.00 -10.88
CA ASN A 21 -7.22 0.93 -10.29
C ASN A 21 -6.42 0.04 -9.34
N GLU A 22 -5.09 0.03 -9.47
CA GLU A 22 -4.20 -0.82 -8.69
C GLU A 22 -2.84 -0.17 -8.43
N VAL A 23 -2.20 -0.57 -7.34
CA VAL A 23 -0.83 -0.19 -6.99
C VAL A 23 -0.03 -1.40 -6.54
N VAL A 24 1.26 -1.41 -6.89
CA VAL A 24 2.21 -2.43 -6.44
C VAL A 24 3.18 -1.79 -5.46
N ILE A 25 3.33 -2.41 -4.28
CA ILE A 25 4.22 -1.96 -3.22
C ILE A 25 5.30 -3.00 -2.97
N SER A 26 6.54 -2.55 -2.85
CA SER A 26 7.70 -3.37 -2.51
C SER A 26 8.62 -2.62 -1.54
N PRO A 27 9.28 -3.31 -0.59
CA PRO A 27 9.19 -4.74 -0.28
C PRO A 27 7.94 -5.15 0.51
N ALA A 28 7.57 -6.44 0.42
CA ALA A 28 6.46 -6.99 1.20
C ALA A 28 6.89 -7.25 2.66
N SER A 29 6.58 -6.32 3.56
CA SER A 29 6.84 -6.45 5.00
C SER A 29 5.59 -6.90 5.79
N LYS A 30 5.81 -7.57 6.94
CA LYS A 30 4.72 -7.96 7.86
C LYS A 30 3.94 -6.73 8.37
N ASN A 31 4.62 -5.63 8.65
CA ASN A 31 4.01 -4.39 9.13
C ASN A 31 3.12 -3.76 8.05
N THR A 32 3.61 -3.72 6.80
CA THR A 32 2.81 -3.26 5.66
C THR A 32 1.55 -4.11 5.50
N GLN A 33 1.66 -5.44 5.63
CA GLN A 33 0.51 -6.34 5.55
C GLN A 33 -0.55 -6.04 6.62
N GLN A 34 -0.14 -5.80 7.86
CA GLN A 34 -1.06 -5.46 8.95
C GLN A 34 -1.81 -4.14 8.68
N ILE A 35 -1.10 -3.13 8.15
CA ILE A 35 -1.71 -1.84 7.81
C ILE A 35 -2.69 -1.98 6.65
N LEU A 36 -2.33 -2.72 5.59
CA LEU A 36 -3.25 -2.97 4.47
C LEU A 36 -4.53 -3.68 4.94
N ARG A 37 -4.43 -4.61 5.89
CA ARG A 37 -5.62 -5.23 6.50
C ARG A 37 -6.51 -4.22 7.24
N ILE A 38 -5.92 -3.25 7.93
CA ILE A 38 -6.68 -2.17 8.59
C ILE A 38 -7.36 -1.30 7.53
N PHE A 39 -6.64 -0.92 6.46
CA PHE A 39 -7.20 -0.13 5.38
C PHE A 39 -8.35 -0.84 4.68
N GLN A 40 -8.23 -2.15 4.45
CA GLN A 40 -9.29 -2.97 3.87
C GLN A 40 -10.50 -3.05 4.81
N ARG A 41 -10.29 -3.24 6.12
CA ARG A 41 -11.36 -3.28 7.13
C ARG A 41 -12.17 -1.97 7.16
N HIS A 42 -11.51 -0.83 7.00
CA HIS A 42 -12.16 0.48 6.91
C HIS A 42 -12.62 0.83 5.48
N ALA A 43 -12.53 -0.10 4.53
CA ALA A 43 -12.94 0.06 3.15
C ALA A 43 -12.28 1.25 2.42
N TYR A 44 -11.02 1.56 2.78
CA TYR A 44 -10.18 2.52 2.07
C TYR A 44 -9.55 1.90 0.81
N ILE A 45 -9.18 0.62 0.88
CA ILE A 45 -8.65 -0.17 -0.24
C ILE A 45 -9.54 -1.39 -0.49
N GLY A 46 -9.43 -1.96 -1.68
CA GLY A 46 -10.09 -3.20 -2.06
C GLY A 46 -9.32 -4.43 -1.60
N GLU A 47 -9.39 -5.49 -2.41
CA GLU A 47 -8.58 -6.68 -2.18
C GLU A 47 -7.10 -6.41 -2.43
N PHE A 48 -6.26 -7.13 -1.69
CA PHE A 48 -4.82 -7.08 -1.91
C PHE A 48 -4.24 -8.50 -1.84
N GLU A 49 -3.22 -8.72 -2.66
CA GLU A 49 -2.54 -10.00 -2.77
C GLU A 49 -1.04 -9.83 -2.58
N ARG A 50 -0.42 -10.81 -1.93
CA ARG A 50 1.04 -10.91 -1.88
C ARG A 50 1.48 -11.86 -2.98
N TYR A 51 2.37 -11.40 -3.86
CA TYR A 51 3.02 -12.25 -4.83
C TYR A 51 4.53 -12.20 -4.65
N ASP A 52 5.19 -13.33 -4.90
CA ASP A 52 6.64 -13.44 -4.77
C ASP A 52 7.33 -13.27 -6.13
N ASP A 53 8.41 -12.49 -6.10
CA ASP A 53 9.29 -12.18 -7.24
C ASP A 53 10.57 -13.03 -7.17
N GLY A 54 10.78 -13.79 -6.09
CA GLY A 54 12.05 -14.45 -5.78
C GLY A 54 13.03 -13.53 -5.05
N ARG A 55 12.55 -12.38 -4.57
CA ARG A 55 13.32 -11.37 -3.83
C ARG A 55 12.67 -11.07 -2.48
N GLN A 56 12.07 -9.89 -2.33
CA GLN A 56 11.48 -9.41 -1.07
C GLN A 56 9.95 -9.47 -1.07
N GLY A 57 9.35 -10.10 -2.08
CA GLY A 57 7.90 -10.12 -2.33
C GLY A 57 7.31 -8.73 -2.62
N LYS A 58 6.11 -8.71 -3.18
CA LYS A 58 5.36 -7.50 -3.53
C LYS A 58 3.91 -7.64 -3.09
N PHE A 59 3.27 -6.50 -2.82
CA PHE A 59 1.82 -6.43 -2.60
C PHE A 59 1.17 -5.77 -3.80
N LYS A 60 0.19 -6.45 -4.41
CA LYS A 60 -0.71 -5.85 -5.39
C LYS A 60 -1.99 -5.45 -4.65
N ILE A 61 -2.39 -4.20 -4.74
CA ILE A 61 -3.51 -3.64 -3.98
C ILE A 61 -4.49 -3.02 -4.96
N ALA A 62 -5.77 -3.39 -4.87
CA ALA A 62 -6.86 -2.73 -5.59
C ALA A 62 -7.23 -1.42 -4.90
N LEU A 63 -7.27 -0.34 -5.67
CA LEU A 63 -7.58 1.01 -5.25
C LEU A 63 -9.07 1.28 -5.48
N LEU A 64 -9.71 1.97 -4.52
CA LEU A 64 -11.16 2.25 -4.55
C LEU A 64 -11.47 3.71 -4.87
N GLY A 65 -10.45 4.59 -4.96
CA GLY A 65 -10.67 6.03 -5.16
C GLY A 65 -11.20 6.73 -3.91
N ARG A 66 -10.94 6.16 -2.73
CA ARG A 66 -11.44 6.65 -1.43
C ARG A 66 -10.37 7.33 -0.58
N ILE A 67 -9.11 7.24 -0.99
CA ILE A 67 -7.99 7.76 -0.20
C ILE A 67 -7.64 9.16 -0.70
N ASN A 68 -7.95 10.16 0.12
CA ASN A 68 -7.56 11.55 -0.15
C ASN A 68 -6.11 11.83 0.28
N GLU A 69 -5.71 11.30 1.45
CA GLU A 69 -4.38 11.49 1.99
C GLU A 69 -3.90 10.26 2.76
N CYS A 70 -2.62 9.92 2.56
CA CYS A 70 -1.93 8.88 3.31
C CYS A 70 -0.48 9.32 3.52
N ALA A 71 -0.03 9.35 4.78
CA ALA A 71 1.33 9.73 5.13
C ALA A 71 1.85 8.82 6.25
N GLY A 72 3.12 8.41 6.16
CA GLY A 72 3.78 7.69 7.23
C GLY A 72 4.30 8.68 8.27
N LEU A 73 3.75 8.65 9.49
CA LEU A 73 4.34 9.36 10.62
C LEU A 73 5.51 8.54 11.15
N MET A 74 6.73 9.06 11.00
CA MET A 74 7.90 8.51 11.67
C MET A 74 8.33 9.51 12.75
N ARG A 75 8.48 9.03 13.98
CA ARG A 75 8.91 9.81 15.14
C ARG A 75 10.21 9.27 15.68
#